data_AF-A0A2V5PWU1-F1
#
_entry.id   AF-A0A2V5PWU1-F1
#
_cell.length_a   1.000
_cell.length_b   1.000
_cell.length_c   1.000
_cell.angle_alpha   90.00
_cell.angle_beta   90.00
_cell.angle_gamma   90.00
#
_symmetry.space_group_name_H-M   'P 1'
#
loop_
_entity.id
_entity.type
_entity.pdbx_description
1 polymer ?
#
loop_
_entity_poly.entity_id
_entity_poly.type
_entity_poly.pdbx_seq_one_letter_code
_entity_poly.pdbx_strand_id
1 'polypeptide(L)'
;MNASPLAVPCLVVLLSLASPGAPAAEPSADTNAVWLAEHYTKYEHRIPMRDGVRLFTRVYVPKDDSLAWPIVLTRTPYALKPYGADSYNDPVGTFRTLAKDQFILVTQD
;
A
#
# COMPACT_ATOMS: atom_id res chain seq x y z
N MET A 1 54.50 -36.52 30.23
CA MET A 1 54.27 -37.94 29.84
C MET A 1 52.78 -38.18 29.87
N ASN A 2 52.28 -38.83 28.80
CA ASN A 2 50.89 -39.25 28.52
C ASN A 2 49.93 -38.15 28.04
N ALA A 3 49.12 -38.30 27.00
CA ALA A 3 49.06 -39.12 25.79
C ALA A 3 47.84 -38.57 25.01
N SER A 4 47.96 -38.25 23.72
CA SER A 4 46.82 -38.23 22.78
C SER A 4 46.44 -39.70 22.44
N PRO A 5 45.33 -40.09 21.74
CA PRO A 5 44.45 -39.32 20.84
C PRO A 5 42.97 -39.82 20.80
N LEU A 6 42.23 -39.43 19.73
CA LEU A 6 41.12 -40.15 19.07
C LEU A 6 39.68 -40.06 19.65
N ALA A 7 38.78 -39.47 18.84
CA ALA A 7 37.66 -40.17 18.16
C ALA A 7 36.34 -39.37 18.16
N VAL A 8 36.01 -38.82 17.00
CA VAL A 8 34.65 -38.46 16.53
C VAL A 8 33.89 -39.78 16.29
N PRO A 9 32.60 -39.93 16.67
CA PRO A 9 31.53 -39.83 15.66
C PRO A 9 30.12 -39.48 16.17
N CYS A 10 29.16 -39.44 15.23
CA CYS A 10 27.70 -39.50 15.39
C CYS A 10 26.94 -38.21 15.70
N LEU A 11 26.82 -37.39 14.66
CA LEU A 11 25.54 -37.18 13.97
C LEU A 11 24.29 -37.67 14.72
N VAL A 12 23.59 -36.76 15.40
CA VAL A 12 22.14 -36.88 15.61
C VAL A 12 21.49 -35.66 14.95
N VAL A 13 21.13 -35.86 13.69
CA VAL A 13 20.20 -35.00 12.94
C VAL A 13 18.84 -35.18 13.59
N LEU A 14 18.45 -34.24 14.45
CA LEU A 14 17.07 -34.12 14.92
C LEU A 14 16.33 -33.26 13.90
N LEU A 15 15.65 -33.97 12.99
CA LEU A 15 14.73 -33.48 11.99
C LEU A 15 13.56 -32.78 12.70
N SER A 16 13.67 -31.47 12.93
CA SER A 16 12.55 -30.65 13.38
C SER A 16 11.57 -30.48 12.24
N LEU A 17 10.32 -30.85 12.50
CA LEU A 17 9.20 -30.80 11.57
C LEU A 17 9.08 -29.40 10.97
N ALA A 18 9.30 -29.30 9.66
CA ALA A 18 8.90 -28.16 8.87
C ALA A 18 7.37 -28.16 8.78
N SER A 19 6.70 -27.43 9.68
CA SER A 19 5.36 -26.93 9.38
C SER A 19 5.50 -25.98 8.20
N PRO A 20 4.78 -26.18 7.07
CA PRO A 20 4.57 -25.11 6.13
C PRO A 20 3.74 -24.06 6.85
N GLY A 21 4.44 -23.06 7.43
CA GLY A 21 3.81 -21.82 7.85
C GLY A 21 3.12 -21.27 6.60
N ALA A 22 1.80 -21.33 6.58
CA ALA A 22 1.01 -20.57 5.63
C ALA A 22 1.57 -19.14 5.63
N PRO A 23 1.72 -18.48 4.46
CA PRO A 23 2.10 -17.08 4.45
C PRO A 23 1.04 -16.34 5.26
N ALA A 24 1.40 -15.95 6.48
CA ALA A 24 0.63 -15.00 7.25
C ALA A 24 0.70 -13.73 6.41
N ALA A 25 -0.43 -13.37 5.78
CA ALA A 25 -0.58 -12.06 5.18
C ALA A 25 -0.29 -11.06 6.30
N GLU A 26 0.86 -10.39 6.23
CA GLU A 26 1.23 -9.41 7.24
C GLU A 26 0.11 -8.37 7.28
N PRO A 27 -0.52 -8.14 8.45
CA PRO A 27 -1.47 -7.06 8.58
C PRO A 27 -0.66 -5.79 8.34
N SER A 28 -0.88 -5.19 7.18
CA SER A 28 -0.24 -3.97 6.72
C SER A 28 -0.66 -2.79 7.60
N ALA A 29 -0.09 -2.73 8.79
CA ALA A 29 -0.37 -1.73 9.82
C ALA A 29 0.16 -0.34 9.42
N ASP A 30 1.14 -0.30 8.51
CA ASP A 30 1.87 0.95 8.23
C ASP A 30 1.15 1.85 7.21
N THR A 31 0.29 1.32 6.35
CA THR A 31 -0.34 2.08 5.25
C THR A 31 -1.83 2.28 5.53
N ASN A 32 -2.12 3.11 6.53
CA ASN A 32 -3.47 3.48 6.95
C ASN A 32 -3.83 4.91 6.49
N ALA A 33 -4.98 5.43 6.92
CA ALA A 33 -5.43 6.78 6.59
C ALA A 33 -4.45 7.88 7.09
N VAL A 34 -3.81 7.68 8.25
CA VAL A 34 -2.83 8.62 8.81
C VAL A 34 -1.58 8.67 7.92
N TRP A 35 -1.04 7.50 7.57
CA TRP A 35 0.08 7.40 6.63
C TRP A 35 -0.26 8.08 5.31
N LEU A 36 -1.48 7.88 4.79
CA LEU A 36 -1.91 8.50 3.54
C LEU A 36 -1.96 10.03 3.68
N ALA A 37 -2.48 10.56 4.79
CA ALA A 37 -2.49 12.00 5.06
C ALA A 37 -1.08 12.59 5.24
N GLU A 38 -0.12 11.81 5.74
CA GLU A 38 1.28 12.21 5.88
C GLU A 38 2.00 12.28 4.54
N HIS A 39 1.76 11.32 3.64
CA HIS A 39 2.51 11.18 2.37
C HIS A 39 1.80 11.80 1.17
N TYR A 40 0.49 12.00 1.24
CA TYR A 40 -0.34 12.49 0.14
C TYR A 40 -1.20 13.69 0.53
N THR A 41 -1.37 14.60 -0.41
CA THR A 41 -2.37 15.66 -0.32
C THR A 41 -3.61 15.26 -1.11
N LYS A 42 -4.77 15.30 -0.45
CA LYS A 42 -6.06 15.01 -1.08
C LYS A 42 -6.69 16.30 -1.60
N TYR A 43 -7.19 16.25 -2.83
CA TYR A 43 -7.96 17.30 -3.47
C TYR A 43 -9.31 16.77 -3.92
N GLU A 44 -10.30 17.66 -3.95
CA GLU A 44 -11.62 17.40 -4.48
C GLU A 44 -11.99 18.47 -5.50
N HIS A 45 -12.40 18.04 -6.68
CA HIS A 45 -12.71 18.91 -7.82
C HIS A 45 -14.07 18.56 -8.43
N ARG A 46 -14.63 19.54 -9.15
CA ARG A 46 -15.83 19.40 -9.97
C ARG A 46 -15.47 19.67 -11.42
N ILE A 47 -15.08 18.63 -12.14
CA ILE A 47 -14.54 18.74 -13.51
C ILE A 47 -15.72 18.94 -14.49
N PRO A 48 -15.73 20.02 -15.28
CA PRO A 48 -16.77 20.25 -16.28
C PRO A 48 -16.60 19.34 -17.49
N MET A 49 -17.69 18.70 -17.90
CA MET A 49 -17.77 17.84 -19.09
C MET A 49 -18.25 18.65 -20.32
N ARG A 50 -18.25 18.01 -21.50
CA ARG A 50 -18.64 18.64 -22.77
C ARG A 50 -20.08 19.18 -22.76
N ASP A 51 -20.95 18.54 -22.00
CA ASP A 51 -22.38 18.83 -21.88
C ASP A 51 -22.70 19.82 -20.75
N GLY A 52 -21.67 20.33 -20.05
CA GLY A 52 -21.80 21.25 -18.93
C GLY A 52 -22.02 20.58 -17.57
N VAL A 53 -22.20 19.24 -17.52
CA VAL A 53 -22.29 18.50 -16.25
C VAL A 53 -20.94 18.52 -15.55
N ARG A 54 -20.93 18.57 -14.21
CA ARG A 54 -19.69 18.59 -13.41
C ARG A 54 -19.53 17.33 -12.58
N LEU A 55 -18.52 16.53 -12.89
CA LEU A 55 -18.23 15.28 -12.19
C LEU A 55 -17.35 15.52 -10.97
N PHE A 56 -17.71 14.87 -9.86
CA PHE A 56 -16.89 14.91 -8.66
C PHE A 56 -15.65 14.05 -8.87
N THR A 57 -14.48 14.61 -8.59
CA THR A 57 -13.19 13.93 -8.77
C THR A 57 -12.33 14.14 -7.54
N ARG A 58 -11.90 13.03 -6.94
CA ARG A 58 -10.94 13.00 -5.83
C ARG A 58 -9.56 12.67 -6.36
N VAL A 59 -8.57 13.46 -5.97
CA VAL A 59 -7.17 13.31 -6.41
C VAL A 59 -6.28 13.19 -5.18
N TYR A 60 -5.44 12.16 -5.13
CA TYR A 60 -4.35 12.06 -4.16
C TYR A 60 -3.03 12.30 -4.91
N VAL A 61 -2.34 13.37 -4.53
CA VAL A 61 -1.02 13.72 -5.08
C VAL A 61 0.05 13.44 -4.02
N PRO A 62 1.13 12.71 -4.34
CA PRO A 62 2.26 12.54 -3.41
C PRO A 62 2.80 13.91 -3.00
N LYS A 63 3.17 14.07 -1.73
CA LYS A 63 3.83 15.30 -1.26
C LYS A 63 5.27 15.42 -1.73
N ASP A 64 5.88 14.29 -2.10
CA ASP A 64 7.18 14.26 -2.77
C ASP A 64 7.02 14.70 -4.23
N ASP A 65 7.62 15.83 -4.57
CA ASP A 65 7.60 16.47 -5.88
C ASP A 65 8.95 16.34 -6.62
N SER A 66 9.83 15.45 -6.15
CA SER A 66 11.16 15.24 -6.76
C SER A 66 11.13 14.74 -8.20
N LEU A 67 10.06 14.05 -8.60
CA LEU A 67 9.85 13.47 -9.92
C LEU A 67 8.44 13.72 -10.43
N ALA A 68 8.26 13.63 -11.75
CA ALA A 68 6.94 13.63 -12.37
C ALA A 68 6.28 12.25 -12.19
N TRP A 69 5.27 12.18 -11.32
CA TRP A 69 4.58 10.93 -11.03
C TRP A 69 3.46 10.62 -12.03
N PRO A 70 3.31 9.35 -12.46
CA PRO A 70 2.23 8.92 -13.33
C PRO A 70 0.85 9.02 -12.66
N ILE A 71 -0.20 9.27 -13.47
CA ILE A 71 -1.59 9.37 -13.02
C ILE A 71 -2.34 8.07 -13.33
N VAL A 72 -3.05 7.53 -12.35
CA VAL A 72 -4.03 6.44 -12.52
C VAL A 72 -5.43 6.98 -12.25
N LEU A 73 -6.29 6.96 -13.27
CA LEU A 73 -7.68 7.39 -13.19
C LEU A 73 -8.62 6.18 -13.16
N THR A 74 -9.48 6.13 -12.15
CA THR A 74 -10.60 5.18 -12.06
C THR A 74 -11.93 5.94 -12.03
N ARG A 75 -12.89 5.53 -12.86
CA ARG A 75 -14.27 6.04 -12.82
C ARG A 75 -15.18 5.00 -12.19
N THR A 76 -16.07 5.38 -11.28
CA THR A 76 -16.87 4.44 -10.51
C THR A 76 -18.22 5.02 -10.09
N PRO A 77 -19.35 4.29 -10.24
CA PRO A 77 -20.66 4.75 -9.79
C PRO A 77 -20.92 4.51 -8.29
N TYR A 78 -19.91 4.07 -7.53
CA TYR A 78 -20.08 3.53 -6.17
C TYR A 78 -19.85 4.54 -5.04
N ALA A 79 -20.00 5.84 -5.30
CA ALA A 79 -19.75 6.95 -4.38
C ALA A 79 -18.32 7.00 -3.80
N LEU A 80 -17.83 8.20 -3.49
CA LEU A 80 -16.45 8.41 -3.05
C LEU A 80 -16.35 8.90 -1.60
N LYS A 81 -17.18 8.34 -0.72
CA LYS A 81 -17.12 8.66 0.72
C LYS A 81 -15.78 8.23 1.33
N PRO A 82 -15.26 8.97 2.33
CA PRO A 82 -15.76 10.22 2.85
C PRO A 82 -15.40 11.39 1.93
N TYR A 83 -16.31 12.36 1.86
CA TYR A 83 -16.12 13.63 1.18
C TYR A 83 -15.39 14.62 2.11
N GLY A 84 -14.76 15.64 1.51
CA GLY A 84 -13.96 16.65 2.20
C GLY A 84 -12.47 16.40 2.02
N ALA A 85 -11.71 17.46 1.74
CA ALA A 85 -10.27 17.38 1.47
C ALA A 85 -9.46 16.79 2.64
N ASP A 86 -9.89 17.00 3.88
CA ASP A 86 -9.19 16.49 5.07
C ASP A 86 -9.68 15.10 5.52
N SER A 87 -10.62 14.49 4.77
CA SER A 87 -11.20 13.19 5.10
C SER A 87 -10.51 12.06 4.37
N TYR A 88 -9.70 11.28 5.08
CA TYR A 88 -8.94 10.15 4.53
C TYR A 88 -9.54 8.81 4.95
N ASN A 89 -9.48 7.82 4.06
CA ASN A 89 -9.82 6.43 4.35
C ASN A 89 -8.57 5.57 4.27
N ASP A 90 -8.62 4.42 4.93
CA ASP A 90 -7.57 3.42 4.78
C ASP A 90 -7.47 2.98 3.31
N PRO A 91 -6.26 3.02 2.72
CA PRO A 91 -6.07 2.53 1.37
C PRO A 91 -6.20 0.99 1.35
N VAL A 92 -6.96 0.47 0.39
CA VAL A 92 -7.25 -0.98 0.28
C VAL A 92 -6.91 -1.51 -1.11
N GLY A 93 -6.57 -2.80 -1.18
CA GLY A 93 -6.29 -3.50 -2.44
C GLY A 93 -5.26 -2.77 -3.31
N THR A 94 -5.52 -2.69 -4.62
CA THR A 94 -4.64 -2.07 -5.61
C THR A 94 -4.32 -0.60 -5.31
N PHE A 95 -5.26 0.14 -4.69
CA PHE A 95 -5.02 1.54 -4.32
C PHE A 95 -3.84 1.64 -3.36
N ARG A 96 -3.75 0.73 -2.38
CA ARG A 96 -2.63 0.69 -1.41
C ARG A 96 -1.30 0.43 -2.11
N THR A 97 -1.26 -0.53 -3.03
CA THR A 97 -0.01 -0.86 -3.75
C THR A 97 0.45 0.32 -4.59
N LEU A 98 -0.44 0.92 -5.37
CA LEU A 98 -0.09 2.07 -6.21
C LEU A 98 0.28 3.32 -5.39
N ALA A 99 -0.30 3.50 -4.21
CA ALA A 99 0.07 4.60 -3.30
C ALA A 99 1.51 4.44 -2.77
N LYS A 100 1.97 3.20 -2.53
CA LYS A 100 3.35 2.94 -2.12
C LYS A 100 4.35 3.25 -3.23
N ASP A 101 3.93 3.05 -4.48
CA ASP A 101 4.74 3.34 -5.67
C ASP A 101 4.63 4.82 -6.13
N GLN A 102 4.10 5.71 -5.28
CA GLN A 102 4.01 7.16 -5.50
C GLN A 102 3.19 7.60 -6.72
N PHE A 103 2.25 6.79 -7.20
CA PHE A 103 1.32 7.23 -8.26
C PHE A 103 0.42 8.36 -7.78
N ILE A 104 0.01 9.24 -8.70
CA ILE A 104 -1.12 10.16 -8.49
C ILE A 104 -2.41 9.37 -8.71
N LEU A 105 -3.22 9.26 -7.67
CA LEU A 105 -4.41 8.41 -7.66
C LEU A 105 -5.66 9.27 -7.83
N VAL A 106 -6.37 9.08 -8.93
CA VAL A 106 -7.58 9.83 -9.25
C VAL A 106 -8.78 8.89 -9.28
N THR A 107 -9.84 9.27 -8.56
CA THR A 107 -11.13 8.58 -8.64
C THR A 107 -12.24 9.57 -8.93
N GLN A 108 -13.09 9.25 -9.90
CA GLN A 108 -14.21 10.08 -10.32
C GLN A 108 -15.53 9.31 -10.23
N ASP A 109 -16.58 9.99 -9.79
CA ASP A 109 -17.97 9.52 -9.79
C ASP A 109 -18.62 9.83 -11.15
#